data_AF-N4UNG8-F1
#
_entry.id   AF-N4UNG8-F1
#
_cell.length_a   1.000
_cell.length_b   1.000
_cell.length_c   1.000
_cell.angle_alpha   90.00
_cell.angle_beta   90.00
_cell.angle_gamma   90.00
#
_symmetry.space_group_name_H-M   'P 1'
#
loop_
_entity.id
_entity.type
_entity.pdbx_description
1 polymer ?
#
loop_
_entity_poly.entity_id
_entity_poly.type
_entity_poly.pdbx_seq_one_letter_code
_entity_poly.pdbx_strand_id
1 'polypeptide(L)'
;MRLSLLPLIALAGSAFASGDSISTAIDNISNATLALNKTVATWPQTLLGALPITTKSTLLLTEIHKGFVIARESEPLSLEETLQVAKATSELSADVELTINTIIAAKPNFDRLQVSPVILLNLNLQRALSQDFSEAVISKVPKDLQGNAKALVQGIDDSFARAISKYSKLRG
;
A
#
# COMPACT_ATOMS: atom_id res chain seq x y z
N MET A 1 9.32 43.31 44.85
CA MET A 1 9.44 42.03 44.11
C MET A 1 8.62 42.15 42.85
N ARG A 2 9.24 42.24 41.67
CA ARG A 2 8.55 42.37 40.38
C ARG A 2 8.41 40.97 39.78
N LEU A 3 7.17 40.48 39.65
CA LEU A 3 6.87 39.27 38.89
C LEU A 3 7.01 39.61 37.39
N SER A 4 8.05 39.09 36.75
CA SER A 4 8.15 39.09 35.29
C SER A 4 7.25 37.99 34.73
N LEU A 5 6.18 38.39 34.05
CA LEU A 5 5.38 37.53 33.16
C LEU A 5 6.22 37.24 31.90
N LEU A 6 6.80 36.04 31.83
CA LEU A 6 7.38 35.54 30.59
C LEU A 6 6.23 35.09 29.67
N PRO A 7 6.20 35.51 28.39
CA PRO A 7 5.22 35.00 27.44
C PRO A 7 5.61 33.55 27.12
N LEU A 8 4.67 32.64 27.38
CA LEU A 8 4.74 31.26 26.89
C LEU A 8 4.60 31.32 25.36
N ILE A 9 5.71 31.43 24.64
CA ILE A 9 5.71 31.28 23.19
C ILE A 9 5.46 29.79 22.94
N ALA A 10 4.19 29.45 22.71
CA ALA A 10 3.83 28.17 22.15
C ALA A 10 4.49 28.07 20.77
N LEU A 11 5.61 27.36 20.72
CA LEU A 11 6.25 26.96 19.48
C LEU A 11 5.28 25.97 18.82
N ALA A 12 4.36 26.48 18.01
CA ALA A 12 3.69 25.68 16.99
C ALA A 12 4.81 25.26 16.03
N GLY A 13 5.51 24.19 16.39
CA GLY A 13 6.40 23.51 15.47
C GLY A 13 5.57 23.26 14.22
N SER A 14 6.06 23.75 13.09
CA SER A 14 5.56 23.40 11.78
C SER A 14 5.71 21.89 11.63
N ALA A 15 4.74 21.15 12.13
CA ALA A 15 4.54 19.76 11.77
C ALA A 15 4.45 19.79 10.24
N PHE A 16 5.40 19.18 9.56
CA PHE A 16 5.14 18.75 8.20
C PHE A 16 3.82 17.98 8.25
N ALA A 17 2.84 18.38 7.43
CA ALA A 17 1.52 17.75 7.42
C ALA A 17 1.71 16.24 7.21
N SER A 18 1.57 15.49 8.30
CA SER A 18 1.84 14.05 8.33
C SER A 18 0.79 13.33 7.49
N GLY A 19 -0.43 13.88 7.46
CA GLY A 19 -1.48 13.46 6.54
C GLY A 19 -1.10 13.60 5.07
N ASP A 20 -0.53 14.73 4.65
CA ASP A 20 -0.14 14.96 3.25
C ASP A 20 1.01 14.03 2.82
N SER A 21 1.99 13.81 3.70
CA SER A 21 3.12 12.93 3.41
C SER A 21 2.67 11.48 3.27
N ILE A 22 1.80 11.00 4.17
CA ILE A 22 1.21 9.66 4.08
C ILE A 22 0.31 9.55 2.85
N SER A 23 -0.52 10.55 2.56
CA SER A 23 -1.40 10.55 1.38
C SER A 23 -0.59 10.50 0.08
N THR A 24 0.49 11.27 -0.02
CA THR A 24 1.43 11.23 -1.16
C THR A 24 2.07 9.84 -1.30
N ALA A 25 2.42 9.19 -0.19
CA ALA A 25 2.94 7.84 -0.23
C ALA A 25 1.88 6.84 -0.74
N ILE A 26 0.62 6.97 -0.31
CA ILE A 26 -0.51 6.18 -0.80
C ILE A 26 -0.70 6.39 -2.31
N ASP A 27 -0.64 7.62 -2.80
CA ASP A 27 -0.75 7.94 -4.23
C ASP A 27 0.38 7.30 -5.05
N ASN A 28 1.62 7.33 -4.54
CA ASN A 28 2.75 6.68 -5.20
C ASN A 28 2.56 5.15 -5.28
N ILE A 29 2.04 4.54 -4.22
CA ILE A 29 1.69 3.11 -4.19
C ILE A 29 0.55 2.80 -5.17
N SER A 30 -0.50 3.63 -5.23
CA SER A 30 -1.60 3.49 -6.19
C SER A 30 -1.07 3.56 -7.63
N ASN A 31 -0.25 4.57 -7.94
CA ASN A 31 0.36 4.72 -9.27
C ASN A 31 1.22 3.52 -9.66
N ALA A 32 2.03 2.99 -8.73
CA ALA A 32 2.83 1.80 -8.98
C ALA A 32 1.95 0.54 -9.16
N THR A 33 0.88 0.41 -8.37
CA THR A 33 -0.13 -0.65 -8.46
C THR A 33 -0.82 -0.64 -9.83
N LEU A 34 -1.31 0.52 -10.28
CA LEU A 34 -1.94 0.68 -11.58
C LEU A 34 -0.97 0.46 -12.75
N ALA A 35 0.30 0.86 -12.61
CA ALA A 35 1.33 0.57 -13.60
C ALA A 35 1.62 -0.94 -13.71
N LEU A 36 1.64 -1.66 -12.59
CA LEU A 36 1.73 -3.12 -12.58
C LEU A 36 0.50 -3.74 -13.25
N ASN A 37 -0.71 -3.32 -12.87
CA ASN A 37 -1.96 -3.77 -13.47
C ASN A 37 -1.95 -3.65 -15.00
N LYS A 38 -1.65 -2.45 -15.51
CA LYS A 38 -1.57 -2.19 -16.94
C LYS A 38 -0.56 -3.10 -17.62
N THR A 39 0.61 -3.28 -16.99
CA THR A 39 1.68 -4.12 -17.55
C THR A 39 1.25 -5.59 -17.65
N VAL A 40 0.56 -6.12 -16.64
CA VAL A 40 0.01 -7.48 -16.68
C VAL A 40 -1.11 -7.59 -17.72
N ALA A 41 -2.01 -6.61 -17.79
CA ALA A 41 -3.14 -6.61 -18.72
C ALA A 41 -2.71 -6.54 -20.20
N THR A 42 -1.66 -5.79 -20.51
CA THR A 42 -1.18 -5.61 -21.90
C THR A 42 0.00 -6.52 -22.25
N TRP A 43 0.38 -7.43 -21.35
CA TRP A 43 1.51 -8.31 -21.54
C TRP A 43 1.30 -9.26 -22.73
N PRO A 44 2.26 -9.40 -23.67
CA PRO A 44 2.15 -10.31 -24.82
C PRO A 44 2.17 -11.81 -24.48
N GLN A 45 2.09 -12.20 -23.19
CA GLN A 45 2.02 -13.59 -22.74
C GLN A 45 3.26 -14.43 -23.13
N THR A 46 4.41 -13.76 -23.26
CA THR A 46 5.72 -14.38 -23.50
C THR A 46 6.63 -14.22 -22.31
N LEU A 47 7.60 -15.12 -22.14
CA LEU A 47 8.53 -15.07 -21.01
C LEU A 47 9.35 -13.78 -20.99
N LEU A 48 9.90 -13.36 -22.13
CA LEU A 48 10.62 -12.07 -22.24
C LEU A 48 9.68 -10.88 -21.98
N GLY A 49 8.43 -10.97 -22.44
CA GLY A 49 7.43 -9.95 -22.17
C GLY A 49 7.04 -9.84 -20.70
N ALA A 50 7.36 -10.84 -19.86
CA ALA A 50 7.07 -10.80 -18.43
C ALA A 50 8.12 -10.02 -17.63
N LEU A 51 9.28 -9.69 -18.21
CA LEU A 51 10.34 -8.94 -17.53
C LEU A 51 9.85 -7.57 -17.01
N PRO A 52 9.09 -6.75 -17.78
CA PRO A 52 8.49 -5.53 -17.26
C PRO A 52 7.56 -5.73 -16.06
N ILE A 53 6.87 -6.88 -15.96
CA ILE A 53 6.00 -7.19 -14.81
C ILE A 53 6.84 -7.29 -13.54
N THR A 54 7.98 -7.99 -13.60
CA THR A 54 8.93 -8.07 -12.49
C THR A 54 9.43 -6.68 -12.09
N THR A 55 9.83 -5.85 -13.06
CA THR A 55 10.28 -4.48 -12.79
C THR A 55 9.19 -3.65 -12.09
N LYS A 56 7.94 -3.71 -12.56
CA LYS A 56 6.83 -2.98 -11.94
C LYS A 56 6.47 -3.53 -10.55
N SER A 57 6.57 -4.84 -10.35
CA SER A 57 6.40 -5.48 -9.03
C SER A 57 7.45 -4.98 -8.04
N THR A 58 8.72 -4.91 -8.45
CA THR A 58 9.82 -4.40 -7.61
C THR A 58 9.65 -2.91 -7.29
N LEU A 59 9.20 -2.11 -8.26
CA LEU A 59 8.89 -0.70 -8.02
C LEU A 59 7.73 -0.55 -7.02
N LEU A 60 6.67 -1.36 -7.14
CA LEU A 60 5.59 -1.37 -6.16
C LEU A 60 6.08 -1.73 -4.75
N LEU A 61 6.89 -2.79 -4.61
CA LEU A 61 7.53 -3.14 -3.34
C LEU A 61 8.35 -1.98 -2.76
N THR A 62 9.08 -1.26 -3.62
CA THR A 62 9.89 -0.09 -3.23
C THR A 62 9.01 1.05 -2.72
N GLU A 63 7.91 1.37 -3.40
CA GLU A 63 7.00 2.44 -2.98
C GLU A 63 6.26 2.08 -1.69
N ILE A 64 5.84 0.82 -1.50
CA ILE A 64 5.25 0.36 -0.24
C ILE A 64 6.26 0.52 0.91
N HIS A 65 7.52 0.12 0.70
CA HIS A 65 8.55 0.24 1.73
C HIS A 65 8.86 1.72 2.07
N LYS A 66 8.94 2.60 1.06
CA LYS A 66 9.08 4.05 1.30
C LYS A 66 7.89 4.59 2.08
N GLY A 67 6.67 4.19 1.72
CA GLY A 67 5.45 4.56 2.43
C GLY A 67 5.46 4.11 3.88
N PHE A 68 5.94 2.89 4.16
CA PHE A 68 6.16 2.40 5.53
C PHE A 68 7.11 3.31 6.31
N VAL A 69 8.25 3.68 5.73
CA VAL A 69 9.22 4.57 6.39
C VAL A 69 8.60 5.94 6.68
N ILE A 70 7.93 6.54 5.70
CA ILE A 70 7.22 7.82 5.85
C ILE A 70 6.17 7.73 6.96
N ALA A 71 5.30 6.73 6.91
CA ALA A 71 4.25 6.55 7.90
C ALA A 71 4.83 6.32 9.30
N ARG A 72 5.91 5.56 9.45
CA ARG A 72 6.57 5.33 10.74
C ARG A 72 7.14 6.62 11.33
N GLU A 73 7.75 7.45 10.50
CA GLU A 73 8.44 8.70 10.89
C GLU A 73 7.48 9.90 11.02
N SER A 74 6.24 9.75 10.57
CA SER A 74 5.20 10.78 10.68
C SER A 74 4.74 10.99 12.13
N GLU A 75 4.28 12.20 12.42
CA GLU A 75 3.60 12.51 13.69
C GLU A 75 2.19 11.88 13.72
N PRO A 76 1.55 11.76 14.90
CA PRO A 76 0.14 11.38 14.98
C PRO A 76 -0.74 12.33 14.15
N LEU A 77 -1.71 11.75 13.45
CA LEU A 77 -2.63 12.48 12.60
C LEU A 77 -3.68 13.22 13.42
N SER A 78 -4.02 14.42 12.98
CA SER A 78 -5.27 15.08 13.35
C SER A 78 -6.49 14.33 12.80
N LEU A 79 -7.68 14.70 13.25
CA LEU A 79 -8.92 14.14 12.73
C LEU A 79 -9.10 14.41 11.22
N GLU A 80 -8.77 15.62 10.77
CA GLU A 80 -8.89 16.01 9.36
C GLU A 80 -7.92 15.21 8.48
N GLU A 81 -6.65 15.13 8.88
CA GLU A 81 -5.64 14.31 8.18
C GLU A 81 -6.02 12.82 8.18
N THR A 82 -6.63 12.32 9.25
CA THR A 82 -7.13 10.95 9.33
C THR A 82 -8.20 10.68 8.26
N LEU A 83 -9.13 11.61 8.05
CA LEU A 83 -10.17 11.47 7.03
C LEU A 83 -9.58 11.52 5.62
N GLN A 84 -8.59 12.38 5.38
CA GLN A 84 -7.85 12.45 4.11
C GLN A 84 -7.14 11.12 3.81
N VAL A 85 -6.37 10.60 4.77
CA VAL A 85 -5.65 9.33 4.65
C VAL A 85 -6.63 8.16 4.47
N ALA A 86 -7.77 8.17 5.17
CA ALA A 86 -8.81 7.15 4.99
C ALA A 86 -9.39 7.17 3.58
N LYS A 87 -9.67 8.35 3.02
CA LYS A 87 -10.14 8.47 1.63
C LYS A 87 -9.12 7.90 0.64
N ALA A 88 -7.85 8.32 0.74
CA ALA A 88 -6.78 7.82 -0.12
C ALA A 88 -6.60 6.30 0.00
N THR A 89 -6.70 5.76 1.22
CA THR A 89 -6.62 4.30 1.48
C THR A 89 -7.78 3.54 0.83
N SER A 90 -9.00 4.10 0.86
CA SER A 90 -10.15 3.49 0.19
C SER A 90 -9.97 3.42 -1.32
N GLU A 91 -9.43 4.47 -1.93
CA GLU A 91 -9.12 4.51 -3.37
C GLU A 91 -8.03 3.50 -3.72
N LEU A 92 -6.94 3.45 -2.93
CA LEU A 92 -5.89 2.45 -3.08
C LEU A 92 -6.43 1.02 -2.97
N SER A 93 -7.38 0.76 -2.05
CA SER A 93 -8.00 -0.57 -1.93
C SER A 93 -8.69 -1.01 -3.22
N ALA A 94 -9.36 -0.09 -3.93
CA ALA A 94 -9.98 -0.39 -5.21
C ALA A 94 -8.94 -0.68 -6.30
N ASP A 95 -7.83 0.08 -6.33
CA ASP A 95 -6.73 -0.15 -7.28
C ASP A 95 -6.03 -1.51 -7.05
N VAL A 96 -5.82 -1.87 -5.78
CA VAL A 96 -5.26 -3.18 -5.40
C VAL A 96 -6.21 -4.29 -5.82
N GLU A 97 -7.51 -4.17 -5.55
CA GLU A 97 -8.49 -5.18 -5.94
C GLU A 97 -8.50 -5.39 -7.47
N LEU A 98 -8.55 -4.30 -8.24
CA LEU A 98 -8.46 -4.34 -9.70
C LEU A 98 -7.20 -5.07 -10.17
N THR A 99 -6.04 -4.68 -9.63
CA THR A 99 -4.74 -5.24 -9.99
C THR A 99 -4.65 -6.73 -9.66
N ILE A 100 -5.10 -7.11 -8.47
CA ILE A 100 -5.15 -8.51 -8.04
C ILE A 100 -6.06 -9.33 -8.95
N ASN A 101 -7.23 -8.81 -9.31
CA ASN A 101 -8.15 -9.51 -10.22
C ASN A 101 -7.50 -9.74 -11.60
N THR A 102 -6.78 -8.74 -12.14
CA THR A 102 -6.00 -8.87 -13.37
C THR A 102 -4.90 -9.93 -13.24
N ILE A 103 -4.15 -9.95 -12.13
CA ILE A 103 -3.11 -10.96 -11.87
C ILE A 103 -3.73 -12.36 -11.81
N ILE A 104 -4.82 -12.54 -11.07
CA ILE A 104 -5.55 -13.82 -11.00
C ILE A 104 -6.00 -14.27 -12.39
N ALA A 105 -6.57 -13.36 -13.20
CA ALA A 105 -7.01 -13.68 -14.55
C ALA A 105 -5.85 -14.09 -15.49
N ALA A 106 -4.65 -13.55 -15.26
CA ALA A 106 -3.45 -13.89 -16.03
C ALA A 106 -2.80 -15.21 -15.60
N LYS A 107 -3.24 -15.84 -14.50
CA LYS A 107 -2.64 -17.06 -13.95
C LYS A 107 -2.43 -18.19 -14.98
N PRO A 108 -3.39 -18.55 -15.86
CA PRO A 108 -3.17 -19.63 -16.84
C PRO A 108 -1.98 -19.38 -17.77
N ASN A 109 -1.71 -18.11 -18.09
CA ASN A 109 -0.55 -17.73 -18.91
C ASN A 109 0.76 -17.85 -18.12
N PHE A 110 0.76 -17.46 -16.85
CA PHE A 110 1.92 -17.65 -15.98
C PHE A 110 2.21 -19.13 -15.70
N ASP A 111 1.16 -19.96 -15.54
CA ASP A 111 1.28 -21.41 -15.40
C ASP A 111 1.90 -22.03 -16.66
N ARG A 112 1.43 -21.64 -17.85
CA ARG A 112 1.98 -22.11 -19.13
C ARG A 112 3.47 -21.79 -19.27
N LEU A 113 3.90 -20.65 -18.72
CA LEU A 113 5.30 -20.24 -18.72
C LEU A 113 6.09 -20.75 -17.51
N GLN A 114 5.45 -21.51 -16.60
CA GLN A 114 6.04 -22.09 -15.39
C GLN A 114 6.61 -21.04 -14.41
N VAL A 115 6.08 -19.82 -14.42
CA VAL A 115 6.54 -18.72 -13.54
C VAL A 115 5.61 -18.43 -12.37
N SER A 116 4.50 -19.17 -12.23
CA SER A 116 3.56 -19.01 -11.11
C SER A 116 4.18 -19.03 -9.71
N PRO A 117 5.21 -19.86 -9.41
CA PRO A 117 5.90 -19.79 -8.12
C PRO A 117 6.54 -18.42 -7.84
N VAL A 118 7.06 -17.75 -8.87
CA VAL A 118 7.64 -16.40 -8.74
C VAL A 118 6.56 -15.37 -8.48
N ILE A 119 5.38 -15.51 -9.13
CA ILE A 119 4.24 -14.63 -8.86
C ILE A 119 3.72 -14.82 -7.43
N LEU A 120 3.62 -16.08 -6.97
CA LEU A 120 3.26 -16.40 -5.59
C LEU A 120 4.22 -15.75 -4.58
N LEU A 121 5.53 -15.85 -4.82
CA LEU A 121 6.53 -15.21 -3.97
C LEU A 121 6.32 -13.69 -3.91
N ASN A 122 6.11 -13.04 -5.07
CA ASN A 122 5.86 -11.59 -5.11
C ASN A 122 4.59 -11.19 -4.37
N LEU A 123 3.49 -11.95 -4.52
CA LEU A 123 2.24 -11.69 -3.81
C LEU A 123 2.42 -11.77 -2.29
N ASN A 124 3.19 -12.74 -1.78
CA ASN A 124 3.49 -12.85 -0.35
C ASN A 124 4.33 -11.67 0.15
N LEU A 125 5.37 -11.27 -0.60
CA LEU A 125 6.23 -10.15 -0.24
C LEU A 125 5.45 -8.82 -0.22
N GLN A 126 4.62 -8.57 -1.24
CA GLN A 126 3.80 -7.36 -1.29
C GLN A 126 2.78 -7.34 -0.16
N ARG A 127 2.09 -8.46 0.11
CA ARG A 127 1.15 -8.55 1.24
C ARG A 127 1.81 -8.23 2.57
N ALA A 128 2.97 -8.84 2.86
CA ALA A 128 3.69 -8.61 4.11
C ALA A 128 4.08 -7.13 4.29
N LEU A 129 4.67 -6.51 3.27
CA LEU A 129 5.03 -5.09 3.33
C LEU A 129 3.80 -4.17 3.40
N SER A 130 2.69 -4.54 2.75
CA SER A 130 1.43 -3.79 2.86
C SER A 130 0.85 -3.87 4.27
N GLN A 131 1.01 -5.00 4.98
CA GLN A 131 0.63 -5.13 6.39
C GLN A 131 1.50 -4.22 7.26
N ASP A 132 2.83 -4.25 7.09
CA ASP A 132 3.75 -3.36 7.83
C ASP A 132 3.40 -1.88 7.61
N PHE A 133 3.16 -1.48 6.35
CA PHE A 133 2.73 -0.13 6.01
C PHE A 133 1.39 0.24 6.68
N SER A 134 0.40 -0.67 6.60
CA SER A 134 -0.92 -0.45 7.20
C SER A 134 -0.82 -0.26 8.71
N GLU A 135 -0.04 -1.09 9.40
CA GLU A 135 0.21 -0.97 10.84
C GLU A 135 0.88 0.36 11.20
N ALA A 136 1.87 0.79 10.41
CA ALA A 136 2.52 2.08 10.61
C ALA A 136 1.51 3.24 10.47
N VAL A 137 0.66 3.24 9.44
CA VAL A 137 -0.38 4.27 9.25
C VAL A 137 -1.40 4.23 10.40
N ILE A 138 -1.90 3.04 10.76
CA ILE A 138 -2.88 2.87 11.86
C ILE A 138 -2.31 3.40 13.18
N SER A 139 -1.00 3.25 13.42
CA SER A 139 -0.37 3.77 14.63
C SER A 139 -0.41 5.30 14.74
N LYS A 140 -0.59 6.00 13.61
CA LYS A 140 -0.73 7.47 13.55
C LYS A 140 -2.17 7.93 13.65
N VAL A 141 -3.14 7.06 13.42
CA VAL A 141 -4.58 7.38 13.54
C VAL A 141 -4.96 7.59 15.02
N PRO A 142 -5.82 8.57 15.36
CA PRO A 142 -6.37 8.75 16.70
C PRO A 142 -6.93 7.44 17.26
N LYS A 143 -6.66 7.15 18.54
CA LYS A 143 -6.97 5.84 19.17
C LYS A 143 -8.40 5.38 18.92
N ASP A 144 -9.36 6.29 19.04
CA ASP A 144 -10.79 5.98 18.90
C ASP A 144 -11.18 5.58 17.47
N LEU A 145 -10.34 5.87 16.47
CA LEU A 145 -10.58 5.57 15.06
C LEU A 145 -9.72 4.42 14.53
N GLN A 146 -8.79 3.87 15.33
CA GLN A 146 -7.90 2.79 14.87
C GLN A 146 -8.66 1.50 14.52
N GLY A 147 -9.80 1.23 15.17
CA GLY A 147 -10.69 0.13 14.80
C GLY A 147 -11.25 0.28 13.38
N ASN A 148 -11.69 1.49 13.03
CA ASN A 148 -12.20 1.82 11.69
C ASN A 148 -11.08 1.74 10.66
N ALA A 149 -9.88 2.23 10.98
CA ALA A 149 -8.72 2.14 10.10
C ALA A 149 -8.33 0.68 9.80
N LYS A 150 -8.36 -0.20 10.80
CA LYS A 150 -8.14 -1.66 10.62
C LYS A 150 -9.17 -2.28 9.68
N ALA A 151 -10.45 -1.95 9.85
CA ALA A 151 -11.50 -2.45 8.96
C ALA A 151 -11.32 -1.97 7.52
N LEU A 152 -10.83 -0.73 7.33
CA LEU A 152 -10.61 -0.16 6.01
C LEU A 152 -9.51 -0.89 5.23
N VAL A 153 -8.38 -1.21 5.87
CA VAL A 153 -7.25 -1.88 5.21
C VAL A 153 -7.51 -3.39 4.99
N GLN A 154 -8.54 -3.96 5.60
CA GLN A 154 -8.85 -5.39 5.48
C GLN A 154 -9.12 -5.82 4.03
N GLY A 155 -9.76 -4.95 3.22
CA GLY A 155 -10.03 -5.26 1.81
C GLY A 155 -8.76 -5.47 0.95
N ILE A 156 -7.66 -4.80 1.32
CA ILE A 156 -6.34 -4.99 0.70
C ILE A 156 -5.79 -6.37 1.05
N ASP A 157 -5.80 -6.73 2.34
CA ASP A 157 -5.32 -8.02 2.83
C ASP A 157 -6.11 -9.20 2.24
N ASP A 158 -7.44 -9.08 2.22
CA ASP A 158 -8.33 -10.07 1.64
C ASP A 158 -8.05 -10.26 0.15
N SER A 159 -7.75 -9.19 -0.59
CA SER A 159 -7.38 -9.27 -2.01
C SER A 159 -6.09 -10.07 -2.21
N PHE A 160 -5.03 -9.76 -1.46
CA PHE A 160 -3.81 -10.58 -1.52
C PHE A 160 -4.06 -12.03 -1.11
N ALA A 161 -4.85 -12.29 -0.07
CA ALA A 161 -5.17 -13.64 0.40
C ALA A 161 -5.88 -14.46 -0.70
N ARG A 162 -6.83 -13.87 -1.43
CA ARG A 162 -7.48 -14.52 -2.59
C ARG A 162 -6.47 -14.88 -3.67
N ALA A 163 -5.58 -13.96 -4.03
CA ALA A 163 -4.56 -14.19 -5.06
C ALA A 163 -3.58 -15.30 -4.65
N ILE A 164 -3.04 -15.23 -3.44
CA ILE A 164 -2.14 -16.24 -2.87
C ILE A 164 -2.83 -17.61 -2.87
N SER A 165 -4.08 -17.70 -2.42
CA SER A 165 -4.85 -18.95 -2.43
C SER A 165 -4.98 -19.54 -3.84
N LYS A 166 -5.17 -18.70 -4.86
CA LYS A 166 -5.20 -19.13 -6.26
C LYS A 166 -3.84 -19.61 -6.75
N TYR A 167 -2.78 -18.85 -6.51
CA TYR A 167 -1.43 -19.17 -7.00
C TYR A 167 -0.74 -20.31 -6.26
N SER A 168 -1.13 -20.62 -5.03
CA SER A 168 -0.64 -21.79 -4.28
C SER A 168 -1.16 -23.12 -4.82
N LYS A 169 -2.12 -23.12 -5.76
CA LYS A 169 -2.66 -24.33 -6.37
C LYS A 169 -1.92 -24.64 -7.68
N LEU A 170 -1.46 -25.90 -7.80
CA LEU A 170 -0.68 -26.40 -8.95
C LEU A 170 -1.44 -26.32 -10.29
N ARG A 171 -2.77 -26.28 -10.27
CA ARG A 171 -3.64 -26.11 -11.44
C ARG A 171 -4.89 -25.34 -11.04
N GLY A 172 -5.23 -24.29 -11.79
CA GLY A 172 -6.40 -23.45 -11.56
C GLY A 172 -6.35 -22.17 -12.38
#